data_AF-A0AAV4GZ86-F1
#
_entry.id   AF-A0AAV4GZ86-F1
#
_cell.length_a   1.000
_cell.length_b   1.000
_cell.length_c   1.000
_cell.angle_alpha   90.00
_cell.angle_beta   90.00
_cell.angle_gamma   90.00
#
_symmetry.space_group_name_H-M   'P 1'
#
loop_
_entity.id
_entity.type
_entity.pdbx_description
1 polymer ?
#
loop_
_entity_poly.entity_id
_entity_poly.type
_entity_poly.pdbx_seq_one_letter_code
_entity_poly.pdbx_strand_id
1 'polypeptide(L)'
;MWCYRRLLKVPWAEKKNNRGIIQMVNAGKRLLQQLMKQKLGYAGNIMRGSSGPLLQLSQEVKIEGKRGQRRPRWNWMDDVKEWPGSTSYGDTKRKAENREE
;
A
#
# COMPACT_ATOMS: atom_id res chain seq x y z
N MET A 1 0.46 -19.78 -14.55
CA MET A 1 1.68 -20.41 -13.98
C MET A 1 2.99 -19.98 -14.64
N TRP A 2 3.01 -19.77 -15.96
CA TRP A 2 4.22 -19.40 -16.70
C TRP A 2 4.91 -18.11 -16.18
N CYS A 3 4.15 -17.04 -15.92
CA CYS A 3 4.71 -15.79 -15.40
C CYS A 3 5.47 -15.97 -14.07
N TYR A 4 4.94 -16.77 -13.13
CA TYR A 4 5.60 -17.02 -11.85
C TYR A 4 6.88 -17.84 -11.99
N ARG A 5 6.90 -18.86 -12.86
CA ARG A 5 8.13 -19.62 -13.15
C ARG A 5 9.23 -18.74 -13.73
N ARG A 6 8.86 -17.80 -14.61
CA ARG A 6 9.79 -16.83 -15.20
C ARG A 6 10.31 -15.82 -14.17
N LEU A 7 9.40 -15.29 -13.33
CA LEU A 7 9.74 -14.34 -12.27
C LEU A 7 10.71 -14.95 -11.24
N LEU A 8 10.43 -16.19 -10.81
CA LEU A 8 11.25 -16.93 -9.85
C LEU A 8 12.46 -17.62 -10.48
N LYS A 9 12.65 -17.49 -11.80
CA LYS A 9 13.72 -18.14 -12.58
C LYS A 9 13.81 -19.65 -12.32
N VAL A 10 12.66 -20.33 -12.20
CA VAL A 10 12.57 -21.76 -11.92
C VAL A 10 12.98 -22.54 -13.18
N PRO A 11 14.06 -23.35 -13.13
CA PRO A 11 14.45 -24.19 -14.25
C PRO A 11 13.37 -25.22 -14.56
N TRP A 12 13.17 -25.54 -15.84
CA TRP A 12 12.20 -26.58 -16.23
C TRP A 12 12.58 -27.97 -15.69
N ALA A 13 13.88 -28.22 -15.48
CA ALA A 13 14.44 -29.45 -14.92
C ALA A 13 14.02 -29.71 -13.47
N GLU A 14 13.68 -28.67 -12.71
CA GLU A 14 13.32 -28.77 -11.30
C GLU A 14 11.95 -29.42 -11.08
N LYS A 15 11.15 -29.61 -12.15
CA LYS A 15 9.83 -30.27 -12.19
C LYS A 15 8.91 -29.93 -11.01
N LYS A 16 9.00 -28.71 -10.47
CA LYS A 16 8.20 -28.31 -9.31
C LYS A 16 6.71 -28.26 -9.62
N ASN A 17 5.92 -28.81 -8.70
CA ASN A 17 4.47 -28.76 -8.74
C ASN A 17 3.95 -27.32 -8.64
N ASN A 18 2.81 -27.06 -9.28
CA ASN A 18 2.18 -25.74 -9.30
C ASN A 18 1.89 -25.20 -7.88
N ARG A 19 1.53 -26.06 -6.93
CA ARG A 19 1.33 -25.68 -5.51
C ARG A 19 2.62 -25.15 -4.87
N GLY A 20 3.76 -25.78 -5.13
CA GLY A 20 5.05 -25.33 -4.58
C GLY A 20 5.46 -23.96 -5.13
N ILE A 21 5.16 -23.67 -6.39
CA ILE A 21 5.45 -22.36 -7.00
C ILE A 21 4.60 -21.27 -6.36
N ILE A 22 3.31 -21.54 -6.11
CA ILE A 22 2.44 -20.60 -5.39
C ILE A 22 3.00 -20.35 -3.99
N GLN A 23 3.44 -21.38 -3.26
CA GLN A 23 4.05 -21.20 -1.94
C GLN A 23 5.32 -20.34 -2.00
N MET A 24 6.18 -20.51 -3.01
CA MET A 24 7.38 -19.68 -3.19
C MET A 24 7.05 -18.21 -3.48
N VAL A 25 6.04 -17.96 -4.33
CA VAL A 25 5.53 -16.59 -4.58
C VAL A 25 4.93 -15.99 -3.29
N ASN A 26 4.19 -16.80 -2.53
CA ASN A 26 3.55 -16.37 -1.29
C ASN A 26 4.59 -16.06 -0.20
N ALA A 27 5.68 -16.82 -0.12
CA ALA A 27 6.82 -16.55 0.74
C ALA A 27 7.53 -15.23 0.37
N GLY A 28 7.52 -14.86 -0.91
CA GLY A 28 8.03 -13.57 -1.40
C GLY A 28 7.15 -12.34 -1.08
N LYS A 29 5.93 -12.52 -0.56
CA LYS A 29 5.02 -11.40 -0.20
C LYS A 29 5.56 -10.48 0.90
N ARG A 30 6.65 -10.89 1.56
CA ARG A 30 7.35 -10.07 2.55
C ARG A 30 7.70 -8.67 2.02
N LEU A 31 8.13 -8.54 0.77
CA LEU A 31 8.51 -7.24 0.21
C LEU A 31 7.31 -6.30 0.05
N LEU A 32 6.20 -6.79 -0.49
CA LEU A 32 4.98 -6.01 -0.66
C LEU A 32 4.43 -5.58 0.70
N GLN A 33 4.40 -6.50 1.67
CA GLN A 33 4.02 -6.19 3.06
C GLN A 33 4.97 -5.16 3.71
N GLN A 34 6.28 -5.26 3.48
CA GLN A 34 7.25 -4.28 3.98
C GLN A 34 7.04 -2.90 3.35
N LEU A 35 6.88 -2.82 2.04
CA LEU A 35 6.59 -1.56 1.34
C LEU A 35 5.29 -0.93 1.82
N MET A 36 4.25 -1.74 2.04
CA MET A 36 2.98 -1.28 2.61
C MET A 36 3.16 -0.75 4.02
N LYS A 37 3.90 -1.46 4.89
CA LYS A 37 4.20 -1.00 6.24
C LYS A 37 4.91 0.36 6.23
N GLN A 38 5.89 0.53 5.33
CA GLN A 38 6.59 1.82 5.16
C GLN A 38 5.65 2.93 4.67
N LYS A 39 4.82 2.64 3.66
CA LYS A 39 3.84 3.59 3.11
C LYS A 39 2.82 4.04 4.15
N LEU A 40 2.32 3.11 4.98
CA LEU A 40 1.41 3.40 6.08
C LEU A 40 2.09 4.16 7.22
N GLY A 41 3.33 3.80 7.55
CA GLY A 41 4.12 4.53 8.56
C GLY A 41 4.32 5.99 8.17
N TYR A 42 4.62 6.26 6.89
CA TYR A 42 4.73 7.61 6.36
C TYR A 42 3.38 8.35 6.36
N ALA A 43 2.30 7.68 5.95
CA ALA A 43 0.96 8.27 6.00
C ALA A 43 0.56 8.66 7.42
N GLY A 44 0.83 7.80 8.41
CA GLY A 44 0.58 8.13 9.81
C GLY A 44 1.46 9.27 10.32
N ASN A 45 2.71 9.37 9.85
CA ASN A 45 3.59 10.50 10.18
C ASN A 45 3.02 11.84 9.69
N ILE A 46 2.43 11.85 8.49
CA ILE A 46 1.73 13.02 7.94
C ILE A 46 0.46 13.34 8.74
N MET A 47 -0.35 12.33 9.06
CA MET A 47 -1.61 12.54 9.79
C MET A 47 -1.40 13.08 11.21
N ARG A 48 -0.29 12.72 11.86
CA ARG A 48 0.11 13.24 13.18
C ARG A 48 0.75 14.63 13.15
N GLY A 49 0.99 15.21 11.96
CA GLY A 49 1.63 16.51 11.81
C GLY A 49 3.15 16.52 12.01
N SER A 50 3.77 15.35 12.24
CA SER A 50 5.22 15.23 12.46
C SER A 50 6.04 15.52 11.20
N SER A 51 5.44 15.46 10.00
CA SER A 51 6.07 15.86 8.73
C SER A 51 5.88 17.36 8.40
N GLY A 52 5.27 18.13 9.28
CA GLY A 52 5.00 19.57 9.10
C GLY A 52 3.55 19.90 8.73
N PRO A 53 3.09 21.13 9.06
CA PRO A 53 1.69 21.52 9.01
C PRO A 53 1.12 21.59 7.58
N LEU A 54 1.96 21.93 6.60
CA LEU A 54 1.56 22.00 5.18
C LEU A 54 1.12 20.65 4.63
N LEU A 55 1.86 19.59 4.97
CA LEU A 55 1.55 18.23 4.48
C LEU A 55 0.30 17.68 5.13
N GLN A 56 0.10 17.96 6.41
CA GLN A 56 -1.12 17.61 7.14
C GLN A 56 -2.34 18.32 6.54
N LEU A 57 -2.26 19.63 6.34
CA LEU A 57 -3.33 20.44 5.74
C LEU A 57 -3.64 19.99 4.30
N SER A 58 -2.62 19.66 3.51
CA SER A 58 -2.81 19.18 2.14
C SER A 58 -3.57 17.85 2.05
N GLN A 59 -3.56 17.03 3.10
CA GLN A 59 -4.37 15.80 3.15
C GLN A 59 -5.82 16.08 3.52
N GLU A 60 -6.07 17.10 4.34
CA GLU A 60 -7.40 17.45 4.86
C GLU A 60 -8.19 18.32 3.88
N VAL A 61 -7.49 19.08 3.03
CA VAL A 61 -8.13 19.99 2.07
C VAL A 61 -8.45 19.28 0.76
N LYS A 62 -9.72 19.26 0.39
CA LYS A 62 -10.15 18.93 -0.97
C LYS A 62 -9.97 20.18 -1.82
N ILE A 63 -9.01 20.15 -2.75
CA ILE A 63 -8.79 21.26 -3.69
C ILE A 63 -10.07 21.45 -4.51
N GLU A 64 -10.60 22.67 -4.50
CA GLU A 64 -11.76 23.03 -5.32
C GLU A 64 -11.40 23.00 -6.81
N GLY A 65 -12.31 22.45 -7.63
CA GLY A 65 -12.15 22.37 -9.07
C GLY A 65 -12.34 20.97 -9.66
N LYS A 66 -12.43 20.91 -10.99
CA LYS A 66 -12.54 19.65 -11.73
C LYS A 66 -11.17 18.99 -11.84
N ARG A 67 -11.12 17.68 -11.65
CA ARG A 67 -9.90 16.88 -11.83
C ARG A 67 -9.47 16.93 -13.31
N GLY A 68 -8.19 17.20 -13.57
CA GLY A 68 -7.67 17.22 -14.93
C GLY A 68 -7.83 15.86 -15.63
N GLN A 69 -8.14 15.88 -16.93
CA GLN A 69 -8.54 14.72 -17.74
C GLN A 69 -7.56 13.54 -17.69
N ARG A 70 -6.26 13.80 -17.46
CA ARG A 70 -5.20 12.78 -17.44
C ARG A 70 -4.73 12.38 -16.04
N ARG A 71 -5.23 13.02 -14.99
CA ARG A 71 -4.83 12.67 -13.62
C ARG A 71 -5.47 11.32 -13.26
N PRO A 72 -4.70 10.33 -12.78
CA PRO A 72 -5.26 9.04 -12.34
C PRO A 72 -6.41 9.26 -11.38
N ARG A 73 -7.49 8.47 -11.49
CA ARG A 73 -8.65 8.54 -10.57
C ARG A 73 -8.27 8.08 -9.17
N TRP A 74 -7.46 7.04 -9.09
CA TRP A 74 -6.87 6.55 -7.86
C TRP A 74 -5.76 7.49 -7.40
N ASN A 75 -5.83 7.94 -6.15
CA ASN A 75 -4.78 8.72 -5.52
C ASN A 75 -4.12 7.92 -4.38
N TRP A 76 -3.03 8.45 -3.85
CA TRP A 76 -2.29 7.85 -2.75
C TRP A 76 -3.14 7.67 -1.48
N MET A 77 -4.13 8.53 -1.23
CA MET A 77 -5.04 8.41 -0.08
C MET A 77 -6.09 7.32 -0.28
N ASP A 78 -6.52 7.09 -1.52
CA ASP A 78 -7.41 5.99 -1.87
C ASP A 78 -6.70 4.65 -1.59
N ASP A 79 -5.39 4.55 -1.92
CA ASP A 79 -4.58 3.42 -1.48
C ASP A 79 -4.61 3.30 0.05
N VAL A 80 -4.21 4.35 0.77
CA VAL A 80 -4.10 4.33 2.24
C VAL A 80 -5.43 3.96 2.92
N LYS A 81 -6.59 4.23 2.31
CA LYS A 81 -7.91 3.84 2.82
C LYS A 81 -8.29 2.39 2.54
N GLU A 82 -7.86 1.84 1.41
CA GLU A 82 -8.20 0.46 1.02
C GLU A 82 -7.41 -0.58 1.83
N TRP A 83 -6.12 -0.34 2.04
CA TRP A 83 -5.23 -1.33 2.66
C TRP A 83 -5.54 -1.69 4.13
N PRO A 84 -5.96 -0.76 5.02
CA PRO A 84 -6.30 -1.09 6.41
C PRO A 84 -7.69 -1.73 6.57
N GLY A 85 -8.44 -1.95 5.47
CA GLY A 85 -9.85 -2.33 5.53
C GLY A 85 -10.72 -1.29 6.23
N SER A 86 -10.24 -0.05 6.32
CA SER A 86 -10.91 1.06 6.98
C SER A 86 -12.02 1.61 6.10
N THR A 87 -13.24 1.63 6.62
CA THR A 87 -14.41 2.15 5.91
C THR A 87 -14.39 3.67 5.79
N SER A 88 -13.71 4.39 6.70
CA SER A 88 -13.67 5.86 6.72
C SER A 88 -12.26 6.44 6.95
N TYR A 89 -12.05 7.67 6.46
CA TYR A 89 -10.84 8.46 6.72
C TYR A 89 -10.62 8.72 8.21
N GLY A 90 -11.71 8.93 8.97
CA GLY A 90 -11.64 9.10 10.42
C GLY A 90 -11.05 7.87 11.12
N ASP A 91 -11.36 6.67 10.63
CA ASP A 91 -10.83 5.42 11.17
C ASP A 91 -9.34 5.27 10.84
N THR A 92 -8.93 5.64 9.62
CA THR A 92 -7.50 5.67 9.25
C THR A 92 -6.70 6.64 10.09
N LYS A 93 -7.27 7.82 10.40
CA LYS A 93 -6.62 8.85 11.20
C LYS A 93 -6.48 8.40 12.66
N ARG A 94 -7.55 7.86 13.27
CA ARG A 94 -7.51 7.29 14.63
C ARG A 94 -6.51 6.14 14.77
N LYS A 95 -6.50 5.20 13.82
CA LYS A 95 -5.52 4.10 13.79
C LYS A 95 -4.09 4.62 13.62
N ALA A 96 -3.91 5.70 12.86
CA ALA A 96 -2.61 6.32 12.68
C ALA A 96 -2.12 7.13 13.90
N GLU A 97 -3.02 7.63 14.74
CA GLU A 97 -2.65 8.40 15.94
C GLU A 97 -2.10 7.50 17.06
N ASN A 98 -2.57 6.25 17.17
CA ASN A 98 -2.10 5.29 18.17
C ASN A 98 -0.78 4.63 17.75
N ARG A 99 0.23 4.70 18.62
CA ARG A 99 1.59 4.15 18.37
C ARG A 99 1.77 2.71 18.90
N GLU A 100 0.76 2.17 19.60
CA GLU A 100 0.87 0.96 20.44
C GLU A 100 0.23 -0.32 19.87
N GLU A 101 -0.01 -0.41 18.55
CA GLU A 101 -0.35 -1.69 17.88
C GLU A 101 0.67 -2.08 16.82
#